data_AF-Q47YX1-F1
#
_entry.id   AF-Q47YX1-F1
#
_cell.length_a   1.000
_cell.length_b   1.000
_cell.length_c   1.000
_cell.angle_alpha   90.00
_cell.angle_beta   90.00
_cell.angle_gamma   90.00
#
_symmetry.space_group_name_H-M   'P 1'
#
loop_
_entity.id
_entity.type
_entity.pdbx_description
1 polymer ?
#
loop_
_entity_poly.entity_id
_entity_poly.type
_entity_poly.pdbx_seq_one_letter_code
_entity_poly.pdbx_strand_id
1 'polypeptide(L)' 'MIKIIIINLHLVTIIVAVILFGGIWGFWGVFFAIPLATLVKAVLSAWPSNNEFPEQKKC' A
#
# COMPACT_ATOMS: atom_id res chain seq x y z
N MET A 1 -12.40 -20.22 13.93
CA MET A 1 -12.98 -18.86 13.98
C MET A 1 -12.01 -17.75 13.58
N ILE A 2 -10.69 -17.94 13.50
CA ILE A 2 -9.77 -16.83 13.17
C ILE A 2 -8.85 -17.24 12.00
N LYS A 3 -9.39 -17.19 10.78
CA LYS A 3 -8.64 -17.27 9.51
C LYS A 3 -8.26 -15.85 9.08
N ILE A 4 -7.46 -15.17 9.90
CA ILE A 4 -7.00 -13.77 9.69
C ILE A 4 -5.83 -13.64 8.71
N ILE A 5 -5.45 -14.73 8.04
CA ILE A 5 -4.27 -14.73 7.17
C ILE A 5 -4.55 -14.26 5.73
N ILE A 6 -5.81 -13.94 5.39
CA ILE A 6 -6.19 -13.52 4.02
C ILE A 6 -7.16 -12.33 4.09
N ILE A 7 -6.73 -11.22 4.71
CA ILE A 7 -7.32 -9.92 4.43
C ILE A 7 -6.42 -9.23 3.41
N ASN A 8 -6.98 -8.91 2.24
CA ASN A 8 -6.30 -8.37 1.07
C ASN A 8 -5.42 -7.16 1.41
N LEU A 9 -4.12 -7.43 1.60
CA LEU A 9 -3.08 -6.50 2.06
C LEU A 9 -3.04 -5.20 1.24
N HIS A 10 -3.44 -5.31 -0.02
CA HIS A 10 -3.49 -4.20 -0.97
C HIS A 10 -4.51 -3.12 -0.59
N LEU A 11 -5.73 -3.51 -0.16
CA LEU A 11 -6.78 -2.53 0.17
C LEU A 11 -6.58 -1.94 1.57
N VAL A 12 -6.10 -2.76 2.51
CA VAL A 12 -5.77 -2.34 3.88
C VAL A 12 -4.70 -1.25 3.90
N THR A 13 -3.70 -1.34 3.01
CA THR A 13 -2.61 -0.36 2.91
C THR A 13 -3.13 1.04 2.58
N ILE A 14 -4.11 1.12 1.68
CA ILE A 14 -4.70 2.40 1.25
C ILE A 14 -5.54 3.00 2.37
N ILE A 15 -6.34 2.18 3.06
CA ILE A 15 -7.22 2.63 4.15
C ILE A 15 -6.38 3.17 5.32
N VAL A 16 -5.30 2.48 5.69
CA VAL A 16 -4.40 2.93 6.76
C VAL A 16 -3.69 4.23 6.40
N ALA A 17 -3.24 4.39 5.14
CA ALA A 17 -2.62 5.64 4.68
C ALA A 17 -3.56 6.85 4.80
N VAL A 18 -4.83 6.68 4.43
CA VAL A 18 -5.84 7.75 4.53
C VAL A 18 -6.22 8.06 5.97
N ILE A 19 -6.31 7.08 6.86
CA ILE A 19 -6.64 7.31 8.28
C ILE A 19 -5.48 8.00 9.02
N LEU A 20 -4.23 7.61 8.77
CA LEU A 20 -3.07 8.26 9.39
C LEU A 20 -2.89 9.70 8.90
N PHE A 21 -2.93 9.93 7.58
CA PHE A 21 -2.74 11.28 7.05
C PHE A 21 -3.98 12.16 7.18
N GLY A 22 -5.17 11.62 6.93
CA GLY A 22 -6.43 12.33 7.09
C GLY A 22 -6.86 12.54 8.55
N GLY A 23 -6.49 11.62 9.45
CA GLY A 23 -6.81 11.74 10.88
C GLY A 23 -5.88 12.67 11.64
N ILE A 24 -4.58 12.72 11.29
CA ILE A 24 -3.60 13.57 11.98
C ILE A 24 -3.58 15.00 11.41
N TRP A 25 -3.84 15.19 10.11
CA TRP A 25 -3.76 16.51 9.44
C TRP A 25 -5.10 17.01 8.87
N GLY A 26 -6.19 16.25 8.99
CA GLY A 26 -7.51 16.64 8.49
C GLY A 26 -7.63 16.60 6.96
N PHE A 27 -8.40 17.54 6.39
CA PHE A 27 -8.77 17.56 4.97
C PHE A 27 -7.56 17.61 4.01
N TRP A 28 -6.45 18.21 4.42
CA TRP A 28 -5.22 18.29 3.61
C TRP A 28 -4.56 16.91 3.40
N GLY A 29 -4.76 15.97 4.33
CA GLY A 29 -4.23 14.61 4.25
C GLY A 29 -4.76 13.81 3.06
N VAL A 30 -5.94 14.13 2.55
CA VAL A 30 -6.56 13.45 1.39
C VAL A 30 -5.81 13.75 0.09
N PHE A 31 -5.29 14.97 -0.09
CA PHE A 31 -4.49 15.35 -1.26
C PHE A 31 -3.10 14.69 -1.26
N PHE A 32 -2.51 14.53 -0.08
CA PHE A 32 -1.20 13.89 0.07
C PHE A 32 -1.23 12.35 -0.02
N ALA A 33 -2.42 11.73 0.06
CA ALA A 33 -2.57 10.28 -0.07
C ALA A 33 -2.08 9.74 -1.43
N ILE A 34 -2.27 10.48 -2.51
CA ILE A 34 -1.85 10.10 -3.87
C ILE A 34 -0.30 10.12 -4.01
N PRO A 35 0.39 11.23 -3.65
CA PRO A 35 1.85 11.24 -3.57
C PRO A 35 2.40 10.13 -2.69
N LEU A 36 1.81 9.91 -1.52
CA LEU A 36 2.32 8.98 -0.52
C LEU A 36 2.18 7.51 -0.96
N ALA A 37 1.07 7.14 -1.60
CA ALA A 37 0.92 5.82 -2.19
C ALA A 37 2.00 5.54 -3.25
N THR A 38 2.33 6.56 -4.05
CA THR A 38 3.40 6.49 -5.05
C THR A 38 4.78 6.38 -4.38
N LEU A 39 5.00 7.10 -3.29
CA LEU A 39 6.24 7.08 -2.52
C LEU A 39 6.48 5.71 -1.89
N VAL A 40 5.47 5.15 -1.20
CA VAL A 40 5.54 3.81 -0.60
C VAL A 40 5.79 2.75 -1.68
N LYS A 41 5.10 2.83 -2.82
CA LYS A 41 5.34 1.93 -3.96
C LYS A 41 6.77 2.05 -4.49
N ALA A 42 7.30 3.27 -4.62
CA ALA A 42 8.67 3.50 -5.07
C ALA A 42 9.70 2.96 -4.08
N VAL A 43 9.49 3.16 -2.77
CA VAL A 43 10.35 2.61 -1.72
C VAL A 43 10.31 1.09 -1.71
N LEU A 44 9.12 0.48 -1.80
CA LEU A 44 8.97 -0.98 -1.89
C LEU A 44 9.58 -1.54 -3.18
N SER A 45 9.50 -0.81 -4.29
CA SER A 45 10.12 -1.19 -5.56
C SER A 45 11.64 -1.01 -5.56
N ALA A 46 12.17 -0.11 -4.74
CA ALA A 46 13.61 0.12 -4.58
C ALA A 46 14.22 -0.82 -3.55
N TRP A 47 13.41 -1.49 -2.72
CA TRP A 47 13.89 -2.51 -1.82
C TRP A 47 14.15 -3.80 -2.61
N PRO A 48 15.35 -4.41 -2.53
CA PRO A 48 15.68 -5.61 -3.27
C PRO A 48 14.77 -6.76 -2.81
N SER A 49 13.74 -7.05 -3.61
CA SER A 49 12.79 -8.12 -3.37
C SER A 49 13.39 -9.44 -3.83
N ASN A 50 14.04 -10.16 -2.91
CA ASN A 50 14.44 -11.57 -3.10
C ASN A 50 13.23 -12.52 -3.02
N ASN A 51 12.16 -12.21 -3.73
CA ASN A 51 10.99 -13.08 -3.82
C ASN A 51 10.95 -13.61 -5.25
N GLU A 52 11.44 -14.82 -5.46
CA GLU A 52 11.24 -15.55 -6.70
C GLU A 52 9.76 -16.01 -6.82
N PHE A 53 9.18 -15.74 -7.99
CA PHE A 53 8.00 -16.34 -8.70
C PHE A 53 6.55 -15.83 -8.48
N PRO A 54 5.66 -15.88 -9.51
CA PRO A 54 5.86 -16.24 -10.93
C PRO A 54 5.44 -15.15 -11.97
N GLU A 55 6.12 -15.24 -13.11
CA GLU A 55 5.70 -14.91 -14.48
C GLU A 55 4.28 -14.37 -14.72
N GLN A 56 4.18 -13.07 -15.03
CA GLN A 56 3.04 -12.45 -15.72
C GLN A 56 3.56 -11.78 -17.01
N LYS A 57 4.02 -12.61 -17.95
CA LYS A 57 3.98 -12.25 -19.37
C LYS A 57 2.55 -12.49 -19.85
N LYS A 58 1.80 -11.43 -20.12
CA LYS A 58 0.65 -11.51 -21.01
C LYS A 58 1.16 -11.48 -22.44
N CYS A 59 0.95 -12.59 -23.14
CA CYS A 59 0.79 -12.59 -24.60
C CYS A 59 -0.49 -11.84 -24.96
#